data_AF-A0A965GZL0-F1
#
_entry.id   AF-A0A965GZL0-F1
#
_cell.length_a   1.000
_cell.length_b   1.000
_cell.length_c   1.000
_cell.angle_alpha   90.00
_cell.angle_beta   90.00
_cell.angle_gamma   90.00
#
_symmetry.space_group_name_H-M   'P 1'
#
loop_
_entity.id
_entity.type
_entity.pdbx_description
1 polymer ?
#
loop_
_entity_poly.entity_id
_entity_poly.type
_entity_poly.pdbx_seq_one_letter_code
_entity_poly.pdbx_strand_id
1 'polypeptide(L)'
;MAFEKLPATSTASPRGWVSATATAKTAEEFGLPLMDAKAKRLSVQVNAGTDGRTVVDYKNAPLTIPTGATGAGTVPSMAINFDGSLGTLIRAAADIELQVADFFWVSGSVGFEKSTRDVVLADGTPVRADMLAFGGRDLRAFAGLNGPYWVDSNLDGKIDGTDTPNGRAFGLVMEDVDFGVALFTPVAGQAQVADLKWGAATATAGRVEFVGLPDITIKVSNIGLDINLVVGTPANVDDDTKVINFAADEGRRAINVINGPSSTIKIDHDGRLGQYVRATGDVELRVGDFFEVTGSLGFERRAQTVRLADGSQVKTELISVGGTNLSAFVGIGPYRKDLNLDGKIANDEVNPDARGLGVSGVEFGLALFQPESTETAYAGKRWTTLTGSIERVDALVGLPDDIKLKVHSLGIDINLAHGFAPADADSKVIDFGTRTVDGKDVSGAVEIATGTGKSLQLALDGQRGELIRAAGGMEIDVAGFFHASGTLAIEKSAPDFKLADGKTVETASTAPTVSTATATVRLTSMMRSIPRRSG
;
A
#
# COMPACT_ATOMS: atom_id res chain seq x y z
N MET A 1 19.26 11.83 39.82
CA MET A 1 18.13 11.20 40.52
C MET A 1 17.52 12.21 41.47
N ALA A 2 16.21 12.21 41.63
CA ALA A 2 15.50 13.04 42.61
C ALA A 2 14.57 12.16 43.45
N PHE A 3 14.33 12.54 44.71
CA PHE A 3 13.45 11.82 45.62
C PHE A 3 12.45 12.78 46.25
N GLU A 4 11.22 12.32 46.41
CA GLU A 4 10.17 13.05 47.09
C GLU A 4 10.49 13.15 48.58
N LYS A 5 10.51 14.39 49.10
CA LYS A 5 10.62 14.63 50.54
C LYS A 5 9.21 14.69 51.13
N LEU A 6 8.83 13.65 51.87
CA LEU A 6 7.56 13.61 52.58
C LEU A 6 7.67 14.27 53.97
N PRO A 7 6.58 14.88 54.49
CA PRO A 7 6.49 15.30 55.88
C PRO A 7 6.68 14.10 56.83
N ALA A 8 7.25 14.34 58.02
CA ALA A 8 7.51 13.29 59.02
C ALA A 8 6.25 12.53 59.48
N THR A 9 5.06 13.09 59.27
CA THR A 9 3.76 12.49 59.60
C THR A 9 3.11 11.74 58.44
N SER A 10 3.75 11.70 57.26
CA SER A 10 3.19 11.04 56.08
C SER A 10 3.34 9.52 56.17
N THR A 11 2.28 8.79 55.79
CA THR A 11 2.29 7.32 55.64
C THR A 11 2.48 6.88 54.19
N ALA A 12 2.60 7.82 53.24
CA ALA A 12 2.82 7.50 51.83
C ALA A 12 4.25 6.98 51.59
N SER A 13 4.43 6.11 50.60
CA SER A 13 5.76 5.76 50.10
C SER A 13 6.34 6.92 49.27
N PRO A 14 7.58 7.37 49.52
CA PRO A 14 8.18 8.45 48.75
C PRO A 14 8.41 8.03 47.30
N ARG A 15 8.04 8.90 46.35
CA ARG A 15 8.36 8.71 44.92
C ARG A 15 9.81 9.07 44.63
N GLY A 16 10.37 8.45 43.59
CA GLY A 16 11.68 8.79 43.05
C GLY A 16 11.61 9.01 41.55
N TRP A 17 12.53 9.80 41.02
CA TRP A 17 12.66 10.08 39.59
C TRP A 17 14.10 9.88 39.11
N VAL A 18 14.21 9.22 37.96
CA VAL A 18 15.45 9.01 37.22
C VAL A 18 15.34 9.69 35.87
N SER A 19 16.35 10.50 35.56
CA SER A 19 16.52 11.10 34.24
C SER A 19 17.97 10.93 33.83
N ALA A 20 18.19 10.36 32.65
CA ALA A 20 19.50 10.03 32.15
C ALA A 20 19.56 10.23 30.63
N THR A 21 20.67 10.75 30.14
CA THR A 21 21.03 10.74 28.73
C THR A 21 22.42 10.12 28.62
N ALA A 22 22.60 9.22 27.67
CA ALA A 22 23.87 8.55 27.41
C ALA A 22 24.08 8.42 25.90
N THR A 23 25.33 8.53 25.47
CA THR A 23 25.72 8.32 24.08
C THR A 23 26.98 7.49 24.02
N ALA A 24 27.06 6.57 23.07
CA ALA A 24 28.28 5.84 22.76
C ALA A 24 28.58 5.93 21.26
N LYS A 25 29.86 6.09 20.91
CA LYS A 25 30.27 6.11 19.50
C LYS A 25 30.11 4.74 18.87
N THR A 26 30.46 3.69 19.60
CA THR A 26 30.36 2.29 19.20
C THR A 26 29.89 1.44 20.38
N ALA A 27 29.21 0.33 20.08
CA ALA A 27 29.01 -0.80 20.96
C ALA A 27 29.13 -2.07 20.11
N GLU A 28 29.83 -3.06 20.62
CA GLU A 28 30.15 -4.29 19.89
C GLU A 28 29.80 -5.49 20.76
N GLU A 29 29.24 -6.51 20.11
CA GLU A 29 28.97 -7.82 20.70
C GLU A 29 30.29 -8.59 20.87
N PHE A 30 30.42 -9.29 21.99
CA PHE A 30 31.51 -10.24 22.22
C PHE A 30 30.98 -11.50 22.89
N GLY A 31 31.14 -12.64 22.21
CA GLY A 31 30.97 -13.97 22.81
C GLY A 31 29.75 -14.74 22.36
N LEU A 32 28.93 -14.22 21.44
CA LEU A 32 27.86 -14.97 20.80
C LEU A 32 28.39 -15.71 19.56
N PRO A 33 28.38 -17.04 19.56
CA PRO A 33 29.12 -17.84 18.57
C PRO A 33 28.54 -17.79 17.14
N LEU A 34 27.32 -17.28 16.96
CA LEU A 34 26.60 -17.27 15.69
C LEU A 34 26.09 -15.88 15.31
N MET A 35 26.44 -14.84 16.08
CA MET A 35 25.87 -13.52 15.90
C MET A 35 26.94 -12.46 16.08
N ASP A 36 27.19 -11.70 15.01
CA ASP A 36 27.98 -10.49 15.07
C ASP A 36 27.02 -9.30 15.12
N ALA A 37 27.14 -8.46 16.14
CA ALA A 37 26.35 -7.24 16.24
C ALA A 37 27.22 -6.03 16.58
N LYS A 38 27.08 -4.98 15.78
CA LYS A 38 27.74 -3.69 15.97
C LYS A 38 26.69 -2.60 15.99
N ALA A 39 26.85 -1.65 16.89
CA ALA A 39 26.06 -0.44 16.92
C ALA A 39 26.98 0.78 16.88
N LYS A 40 26.60 1.81 16.12
CA LYS A 40 27.27 3.11 16.06
C LYS A 40 26.29 4.21 16.44
N ARG A 41 26.82 5.34 16.93
CA ARG A 41 26.01 6.52 17.32
C ARG A 41 24.85 6.16 18.25
N LEU A 42 25.10 5.25 19.20
CA LEU A 42 24.10 4.85 20.18
C LEU A 42 23.72 6.06 21.04
N SER A 43 22.42 6.26 21.20
CA SER A 43 21.85 7.24 22.12
C SER A 43 20.79 6.55 22.96
N VAL A 44 20.79 6.85 24.26
CA VAL A 44 19.78 6.36 25.22
C VAL A 44 19.30 7.53 26.05
N GLN A 45 17.98 7.67 26.17
CA GLN A 45 17.33 8.68 26.99
C GLN A 45 16.31 8.00 27.89
N VAL A 46 16.33 8.34 29.18
CA VAL A 46 15.38 7.81 30.17
C VAL A 46 14.85 8.99 30.98
N ASN A 47 13.54 9.07 31.14
CA ASN A 47 12.84 9.91 32.10
C ASN A 47 11.71 9.10 32.73
N ALA A 48 11.88 8.67 33.98
CA ALA A 48 10.94 7.77 34.63
C ALA A 48 10.76 8.11 36.11
N GLY A 49 9.54 7.94 36.61
CA GLY A 49 9.20 7.98 38.03
C GLY A 49 8.90 6.59 38.57
N THR A 50 9.14 6.35 39.85
CA THR A 50 8.84 5.07 40.53
C THR A 50 7.35 4.73 40.58
N ASP A 51 6.47 5.72 40.38
CA ASP A 51 5.02 5.53 40.29
C ASP A 51 4.54 5.19 38.87
N GLY A 52 5.44 5.21 37.88
CA GLY A 52 5.15 4.97 36.46
C GLY A 52 4.31 6.06 35.79
N ARG A 53 3.93 7.13 36.50
CA ARG A 53 2.97 8.15 36.05
C ARG A 53 3.56 9.54 36.00
N THR A 54 4.39 9.90 36.98
CA THR A 54 4.98 11.22 37.08
C THR A 54 6.44 11.20 36.63
N VAL A 55 6.85 12.26 35.95
CA VAL A 55 8.22 12.48 35.51
C VAL A 55 8.63 13.91 35.79
N VAL A 56 9.93 14.18 35.75
CA VAL A 56 10.44 15.55 35.83
C VAL A 56 10.27 16.20 34.46
N ASP A 57 9.66 17.40 34.42
CA ASP A 57 9.56 18.20 33.20
C ASP A 57 10.78 19.11 33.06
N TYR A 58 11.59 18.84 32.03
CA TYR A 58 12.79 19.63 31.71
C TYR A 58 12.58 20.52 30.48
N LYS A 59 11.38 20.54 29.88
CA LYS A 59 11.11 21.28 28.62
C LYS A 59 11.45 22.76 28.75
N ASN A 60 11.01 23.37 29.86
CA ASN A 60 11.15 24.80 30.11
C ASN A 60 12.31 25.14 31.07
N ALA A 61 12.95 24.13 31.66
CA ALA A 61 14.11 24.28 32.53
C ALA A 61 15.10 23.12 32.31
N PRO A 62 15.82 23.12 31.17
CA PRO A 62 16.78 22.06 30.87
C PRO A 62 17.88 21.98 31.93
N LEU A 63 18.28 20.75 32.28
CA LEU A 63 19.40 20.51 33.19
C LEU A 63 20.67 20.21 32.38
N THR A 64 21.68 21.07 32.50
CA THR A 64 23.01 20.84 31.90
C THR A 64 23.93 20.16 32.89
N ILE A 65 24.49 19.02 32.50
CA ILE A 65 25.39 18.20 33.30
C ILE A 65 26.79 18.21 32.65
N PRO A 66 27.83 18.73 33.31
CA PRO A 66 29.21 18.59 32.87
C PRO A 66 29.64 17.12 32.82
N THR A 67 30.28 16.68 31.73
CA THR A 67 30.69 15.28 31.51
C THR A 67 32.20 15.06 31.46
N GLY A 68 33.00 16.10 31.73
CA GLY A 68 34.46 16.00 31.74
C GLY A 68 35.11 17.01 32.69
N ALA A 69 36.42 16.82 32.93
CA ALA A 69 37.20 17.71 33.78
C ALA A 69 37.47 19.07 33.10
N THR A 70 37.53 20.12 33.91
CA THR A 70 37.88 21.49 33.53
C THR A 70 39.36 21.60 33.12
N GLY A 71 39.63 21.63 31.81
CA GLY A 71 40.78 22.35 31.25
C GLY A 71 40.35 23.77 30.85
N ALA A 72 41.30 24.66 30.53
CA ALA A 72 41.08 26.07 30.18
C ALA A 72 40.33 26.28 28.83
N GLY A 73 39.12 25.73 28.71
CA GLY A 73 38.25 25.79 27.54
C GLY A 73 36.82 25.37 27.88
N THR A 74 35.99 25.16 26.85
CA THR A 74 34.59 24.74 27.02
C THR A 74 34.51 23.35 27.63
N VAL A 75 33.84 23.23 28.78
CA VAL A 75 33.60 21.94 29.45
C VAL A 75 32.56 21.15 28.64
N PRO A 76 32.84 19.90 28.21
CA PRO A 76 31.83 19.09 27.56
C PRO A 76 30.66 18.88 28.52
N SER A 77 29.45 19.07 28.02
CA SER A 77 28.23 18.95 28.81
C SER A 77 27.15 18.23 28.04
N MET A 78 26.29 17.52 28.75
CA MET A 78 25.07 16.94 28.22
C MET A 78 23.86 17.67 28.80
N ALA A 79 22.85 17.92 27.98
CA ALA A 79 21.59 18.50 28.42
C ALA A 79 20.54 17.40 28.61
N ILE A 80 19.77 17.51 29.69
CA ILE A 80 18.51 16.81 29.90
C ILE A 80 17.39 17.82 29.67
N ASN A 81 16.59 17.60 28.63
CA ASN A 81 15.55 18.51 28.15
C ASN A 81 14.24 17.78 27.80
N PHE A 82 13.98 16.67 28.50
CA PHE A 82 12.80 15.84 28.26
C PHE A 82 11.50 16.60 28.53
N ASP A 83 10.55 16.46 27.59
CA ASP A 83 9.20 16.99 27.74
C ASP A 83 8.40 16.14 28.72
N GLY A 84 8.03 16.72 29.87
CA GLY A 84 7.25 16.01 30.89
C GLY A 84 5.87 15.55 30.39
N SER A 85 5.33 16.18 29.34
CA SER A 85 4.05 15.77 28.75
C SER A 85 4.11 14.39 28.07
N LEU A 86 5.32 13.89 27.77
CA LEU A 86 5.54 12.55 27.23
C LEU A 86 5.50 11.44 28.29
N GLY A 87 5.22 11.77 29.56
CA GLY A 87 5.17 10.80 30.65
C GLY A 87 6.48 10.03 30.79
N THR A 88 6.38 8.74 31.14
CA THR A 88 7.56 7.87 31.22
C THR A 88 8.18 7.71 29.84
N LEU A 89 9.37 8.29 29.63
CA LEU A 89 10.10 8.26 28.37
C LEU A 89 11.29 7.31 28.46
N ILE A 90 11.36 6.36 27.53
CA ILE A 90 12.57 5.56 27.27
C ILE A 90 12.79 5.60 25.77
N ARG A 91 13.93 6.13 25.32
CA ARG A 91 14.32 6.12 23.91
C ARG A 91 15.68 5.48 23.76
N ALA A 92 15.84 4.70 22.70
CA ALA A 92 17.13 4.25 22.24
C ALA A 92 17.19 4.37 20.72
N ALA A 93 18.32 4.80 20.18
CA ALA A 93 18.54 4.80 18.74
C ALA A 93 20.02 4.58 18.43
N ALA A 94 20.29 3.88 17.33
CA ALA A 94 21.62 3.55 16.87
C ALA A 94 21.61 3.28 15.36
N ASP A 95 22.78 3.34 14.73
CA ASP A 95 23.01 2.58 13.51
C ASP A 95 23.44 1.18 13.90
N ILE A 96 22.86 0.17 13.28
CA ILE A 96 23.18 -1.22 13.55
C ILE A 96 23.75 -1.89 12.31
N GLU A 97 24.57 -2.90 12.57
CA GLU A 97 24.94 -3.96 11.65
C GLU A 97 24.80 -5.24 12.47
N LEU A 98 23.90 -6.12 12.05
CA LEU A 98 23.63 -7.39 12.70
C LEU A 98 23.74 -8.49 11.66
N GLN A 99 24.58 -9.47 11.93
CA GLN A 99 24.72 -10.67 11.14
C GLN A 99 24.50 -11.90 12.02
N VAL A 100 23.70 -12.84 11.56
CA VAL A 100 23.48 -14.14 12.21
C VAL A 100 23.93 -15.23 11.23
N ALA A 101 25.07 -15.83 11.53
CA ALA A 101 25.78 -16.78 10.66
C ALA A 101 25.90 -16.22 9.22
N ASP A 102 25.71 -17.07 8.21
CA ASP A 102 25.58 -16.72 6.80
C ASP A 102 24.11 -16.49 6.38
N PHE A 103 23.17 -16.64 7.31
CA PHE A 103 21.74 -16.70 7.00
C PHE A 103 21.06 -15.33 6.96
N PHE A 104 21.29 -14.51 7.98
CA PHE A 104 20.60 -13.23 8.15
C PHE A 104 21.61 -12.11 8.31
N TRP A 105 21.39 -11.01 7.59
CA TRP A 105 22.16 -9.79 7.72
C TRP A 105 21.24 -8.59 7.62
N VAL A 106 21.43 -7.59 8.48
CA VAL A 106 20.73 -6.31 8.42
C VAL A 106 21.65 -5.16 8.80
N SER A 107 21.54 -4.04 8.09
CA SER A 107 22.20 -2.79 8.47
C SER A 107 21.30 -1.60 8.24
N GLY A 108 21.54 -0.51 8.96
CA GLY A 108 20.87 0.78 8.83
C GLY A 108 20.60 1.43 10.19
N SER A 109 19.76 2.45 10.24
CA SER A 109 19.41 3.10 11.51
C SER A 109 18.15 2.47 12.11
N VAL A 110 18.14 2.31 13.44
CA VAL A 110 16.96 1.87 14.18
C VAL A 110 16.70 2.79 15.37
N GLY A 111 15.42 2.88 15.74
CA GLY A 111 14.94 3.63 16.87
C GLY A 111 13.89 2.85 17.66
N PHE A 112 13.87 3.11 18.96
CA PHE A 112 12.91 2.59 19.93
C PHE A 112 12.42 3.73 20.81
N GLU A 113 11.12 3.77 21.07
CA GLU A 113 10.51 4.68 22.04
C GLU A 113 9.42 4.00 22.86
N LYS A 114 9.50 4.13 24.17
CA LYS A 114 8.36 4.02 25.08
C LYS A 114 8.04 5.42 25.58
N SER A 115 6.79 5.87 25.44
CA SER A 115 6.32 7.14 25.97
C SER A 115 4.83 7.08 26.31
N THR A 116 4.28 8.13 26.89
CA THR A 116 2.83 8.32 27.01
C THR A 116 2.40 9.48 26.12
N ARG A 117 1.30 9.31 25.39
CA ARG A 117 0.77 10.28 24.42
C ARG A 117 -0.70 10.61 24.71
N ASP A 118 -1.07 11.84 24.42
CA ASP A 118 -2.48 12.21 24.25
C ASP A 118 -2.83 11.99 22.79
N VAL A 119 -3.82 11.13 22.53
CA VAL A 119 -4.34 10.83 21.20
C VAL A 119 -5.83 11.08 21.15
N VAL A 120 -6.39 11.18 19.95
CA VAL A 120 -7.82 11.36 19.74
C VAL A 120 -8.30 10.30 18.76
N LEU A 121 -9.37 9.58 19.12
CA LEU A 121 -9.97 8.57 18.26
C LEU A 121 -10.78 9.20 17.12
N ALA A 122 -11.17 8.40 16.12
CA ALA A 122 -11.94 8.85 14.97
C ALA A 122 -13.29 9.48 15.36
N ASP A 123 -13.92 9.01 16.44
CA ASP A 123 -15.14 9.60 17.02
C ASP A 123 -14.92 10.87 17.87
N GLY A 124 -13.68 11.33 18.01
CA GLY A 124 -13.32 12.50 18.79
C GLY A 124 -13.01 12.24 20.26
N THR A 125 -13.08 10.98 20.74
CA THR A 125 -12.75 10.62 22.13
C THR A 125 -11.27 10.89 22.41
N PRO A 126 -10.91 11.76 23.38
CA PRO A 126 -9.54 11.92 23.80
C PRO A 126 -9.11 10.74 24.67
N VAL A 127 -7.91 10.22 24.43
CA VAL A 127 -7.34 9.08 25.16
C VAL A 127 -5.90 9.40 25.56
N ARG A 128 -5.57 9.17 26.83
CA ARG A 128 -4.18 9.10 27.30
C ARG A 128 -3.68 7.67 27.10
N ALA A 129 -2.67 7.44 26.26
CA ALA A 129 -2.18 6.10 25.96
C ALA A 129 -0.67 5.97 26.15
N ASP A 130 -0.24 4.85 26.72
CA ASP A 130 1.15 4.43 26.65
C ASP A 130 1.43 3.92 25.23
N MET A 131 2.51 4.43 24.64
CA MET A 131 3.00 4.10 23.32
C MET A 131 4.28 3.27 23.43
N LEU A 132 4.35 2.23 22.61
CA LEU A 132 5.57 1.50 22.28
C LEU A 132 5.81 1.64 20.77
N ALA A 133 6.91 2.25 20.37
CA ALA A 133 7.21 2.52 18.98
C ALA A 133 8.60 2.04 18.58
N PHE A 134 8.70 1.57 17.34
CA PHE A 134 9.92 1.10 16.70
C PHE A 134 10.02 1.74 15.32
N GLY A 135 11.21 2.14 14.92
CA GLY A 135 11.44 2.66 13.57
C GLY A 135 12.74 2.18 12.99
N GLY A 136 12.79 2.12 11.67
CA GLY A 136 13.95 1.80 10.86
C GLY A 136 14.13 2.84 9.75
N ARG A 137 15.37 3.08 9.35
CA ARG A 137 15.70 3.97 8.24
C ARG A 137 16.91 3.48 7.45
N ASP A 138 16.85 3.60 6.13
CA ASP A 138 17.84 3.12 5.17
C ASP A 138 18.23 1.67 5.46
N LEU A 139 17.27 0.84 5.85
CA LEU A 139 17.57 -0.54 6.19
C LEU A 139 17.83 -1.36 4.93
N ARG A 140 18.92 -2.13 4.97
CA ARG A 140 19.22 -3.20 4.02
C ARG A 140 19.20 -4.52 4.76
N ALA A 141 18.53 -5.53 4.21
CA ALA A 141 18.42 -6.83 4.85
C ALA A 141 18.51 -7.99 3.86
N PHE A 142 19.19 -9.05 4.27
CA PHE A 142 19.27 -10.32 3.55
C PHE A 142 18.85 -11.45 4.50
N ALA A 143 18.03 -12.37 4.00
CA ALA A 143 17.68 -13.61 4.68
C ALA A 143 17.71 -14.77 3.66
N GLY A 144 18.62 -15.72 3.82
CA GLY A 144 18.81 -16.76 2.83
C GLY A 144 20.01 -17.69 3.06
N LEU A 145 20.30 -18.55 2.10
CA LEU A 145 21.46 -19.44 2.11
C LEU A 145 22.65 -18.81 1.38
N ASN A 146 23.86 -19.23 1.76
CA ASN A 146 25.13 -18.78 1.15
C ASN A 146 25.32 -17.26 1.19
N GLY A 147 24.84 -16.60 2.25
CA GLY A 147 25.01 -15.16 2.45
C GLY A 147 26.35 -14.78 3.10
N PRO A 148 26.51 -13.50 3.47
CA PRO A 148 25.58 -12.40 3.21
C PRO A 148 25.54 -12.00 1.71
N TYR A 149 24.47 -11.31 1.29
CA TYR A 149 24.32 -10.82 -0.07
C TYR A 149 25.26 -9.64 -0.37
N TRP A 150 25.32 -8.66 0.53
CA TRP A 150 26.31 -7.59 0.42
C TRP A 150 27.62 -8.00 1.09
N VAL A 151 28.72 -7.83 0.35
CA VAL A 151 30.08 -8.16 0.77
C VAL A 151 30.99 -7.02 0.38
N ASP A 152 32.00 -6.76 1.20
CA ASP A 152 33.10 -5.85 0.87
C ASP A 152 34.02 -6.55 -0.15
N SER A 153 33.73 -6.34 -1.42
CA SER A 153 34.38 -7.00 -2.56
C SER A 153 35.67 -6.31 -2.98
N ASN A 154 35.86 -5.04 -2.59
CA ASN A 154 37.05 -4.25 -2.89
C ASN A 154 38.02 -4.14 -1.70
N LEU A 155 37.63 -4.65 -0.53
CA LEU A 155 38.39 -4.73 0.72
C LEU A 155 38.76 -3.36 1.32
N ASP A 156 37.92 -2.33 1.12
CA ASP A 156 38.15 -0.99 1.67
C ASP A 156 37.56 -0.78 3.08
N GLY A 157 36.90 -1.81 3.63
CA GLY A 157 36.26 -1.80 4.94
C GLY A 157 34.86 -1.18 4.95
N LYS A 158 34.27 -0.94 3.76
CA LYS A 158 32.90 -0.46 3.59
C LYS A 158 32.15 -1.41 2.68
N ILE A 159 30.83 -1.37 2.81
CA ILE A 159 29.90 -2.07 1.92
C ILE A 159 29.07 -0.98 1.26
N ASP A 160 29.41 -0.64 0.01
CA ASP A 160 28.76 0.44 -0.73
C ASP A 160 28.50 0.11 -2.21
N GLY A 161 28.07 1.11 -2.99
CA GLY A 161 27.69 0.90 -4.40
C GLY A 161 28.86 0.57 -5.33
N THR A 162 30.10 0.60 -4.83
CA THR A 162 31.28 0.14 -5.57
C THR A 162 31.56 -1.35 -5.37
N ASP A 163 30.82 -2.01 -4.47
CA ASP A 163 30.92 -3.43 -4.22
C ASP A 163 30.09 -4.28 -5.17
N THR A 164 30.65 -5.41 -5.59
CA THR A 164 29.93 -6.46 -6.31
C THR A 164 29.24 -7.38 -5.30
N PRO A 165 27.89 -7.51 -5.33
CA PRO A 165 27.19 -8.43 -4.45
C PRO A 165 27.60 -9.90 -4.64
N ASN A 166 27.41 -10.70 -3.60
CA ASN A 166 27.65 -12.13 -3.64
C ASN A 166 26.63 -12.85 -4.55
N GLY A 167 27.05 -13.18 -5.78
CA GLY A 167 26.22 -13.88 -6.76
C GLY A 167 25.83 -15.33 -6.41
N ARG A 168 26.33 -15.89 -5.30
CA ARG A 168 25.91 -17.21 -4.80
C ARG A 168 24.80 -17.16 -3.76
N ALA A 169 24.47 -15.96 -3.27
CA ALA A 169 23.42 -15.78 -2.28
C ALA A 169 22.06 -16.22 -2.85
N PHE A 170 21.30 -16.96 -2.05
CA PHE A 170 19.98 -17.45 -2.40
C PHE A 170 18.99 -17.06 -1.30
N GLY A 171 18.06 -16.15 -1.57
CA GLY A 171 17.13 -15.70 -0.55
C GLY A 171 16.49 -14.35 -0.81
N LEU A 172 15.91 -13.76 0.24
CA LEU A 172 15.21 -12.50 0.17
C LEU A 172 16.17 -11.34 0.49
N VAL A 173 16.19 -10.35 -0.38
CA VAL A 173 16.95 -9.10 -0.25
C VAL A 173 15.95 -7.95 -0.14
N MET A 174 16.19 -7.01 0.77
CA MET A 174 15.44 -5.76 0.92
C MET A 174 16.39 -4.58 0.99
N GLU A 175 16.05 -3.48 0.32
CA GLU A 175 16.86 -2.25 0.27
C GLU A 175 15.99 -1.01 0.43
N ASP A 176 16.60 0.02 0.99
CA ASP A 176 16.00 1.34 1.25
C ASP A 176 14.68 1.21 2.02
N VAL A 177 14.69 0.38 3.07
CA VAL A 177 13.54 0.15 3.92
C VAL A 177 13.50 1.20 5.03
N ASP A 178 12.44 2.00 5.03
CA ASP A 178 12.09 2.93 6.08
C ASP A 178 10.78 2.47 6.71
N PHE A 179 10.69 2.43 8.04
CA PHE A 179 9.43 2.12 8.70
C PHE A 179 9.29 2.82 10.04
N GLY A 180 8.05 3.01 10.46
CA GLY A 180 7.66 3.39 11.81
C GLY A 180 6.44 2.59 12.21
N VAL A 181 6.50 1.97 13.37
CA VAL A 181 5.39 1.23 13.99
C VAL A 181 5.15 1.82 15.37
N ALA A 182 3.90 2.04 15.73
CA ALA A 182 3.49 2.51 17.04
C ALA A 182 2.31 1.68 17.56
N LEU A 183 2.47 1.13 18.76
CA LEU A 183 1.47 0.35 19.48
C LEU A 183 1.01 1.14 20.70
N PHE A 184 -0.29 1.22 20.94
CA PHE A 184 -0.86 2.01 22.02
C PHE A 184 -1.73 1.18 22.94
N THR A 185 -1.61 1.45 24.23
CA THR A 185 -2.50 0.91 25.27
C THR A 185 -2.99 2.05 26.15
N PRO A 186 -4.28 2.11 26.50
CA PRO A 186 -4.81 3.21 27.31
C PRO A 186 -4.23 3.14 28.72
N VAL A 187 -3.89 4.31 29.27
CA VAL A 187 -3.48 4.41 30.67
C VAL A 187 -4.66 4.02 31.57
N ALA A 188 -4.36 3.33 32.67
CA ALA A 188 -5.35 2.89 33.65
C ALA A 188 -6.26 4.04 34.15
N GLY A 189 -7.54 3.73 34.38
CA GLY A 189 -8.55 4.69 34.84
C GLY A 189 -9.49 5.21 33.74
N GLN A 190 -9.30 4.79 32.49
CA GLN A 190 -10.16 5.17 31.35
C GLN A 190 -11.10 4.02 30.98
N ALA A 191 -12.17 3.82 31.76
CA ALA A 191 -13.05 2.64 31.65
C ALA A 191 -13.67 2.42 30.25
N GLN A 192 -13.98 3.50 29.51
CA GLN A 192 -14.60 3.42 28.19
C GLN A 192 -13.69 2.86 27.09
N VAL A 193 -12.38 2.85 27.32
CA VAL A 193 -11.39 2.42 26.34
C VAL A 193 -10.46 1.35 26.89
N ALA A 194 -10.64 0.89 28.14
CA ALA A 194 -9.69 0.04 28.86
C ALA A 194 -9.23 -1.21 28.09
N ASP A 195 -10.16 -1.82 27.35
CA ASP A 195 -9.90 -3.04 26.57
C ASP A 195 -9.26 -2.75 25.20
N LEU A 196 -9.39 -1.52 24.69
CA LEU A 196 -8.87 -1.13 23.39
C LEU A 196 -7.34 -1.20 23.33
N LYS A 197 -6.83 -1.61 22.18
CA LYS A 197 -5.41 -1.56 21.81
C LYS A 197 -5.32 -1.06 20.38
N TRP A 198 -4.35 -0.20 20.08
CA TRP A 198 -4.18 0.36 18.75
C TRP A 198 -2.82 0.02 18.18
N GLY A 199 -2.78 -0.14 16.86
CA GLY A 199 -1.54 -0.31 16.10
C GLY A 199 -1.57 0.58 14.86
N ALA A 200 -0.52 1.36 14.66
CA ALA A 200 -0.32 2.16 13.47
C ALA A 200 1.06 1.92 12.89
N ALA A 201 1.18 1.91 11.57
CA ALA A 201 2.45 1.79 10.90
C ALA A 201 2.47 2.55 9.57
N THR A 202 3.64 3.03 9.19
CA THR A 202 3.99 3.46 7.83
C THR A 202 5.32 2.84 7.49
N ALA A 203 5.42 2.24 6.31
CA ALA A 203 6.67 1.71 5.79
C ALA A 203 6.80 1.92 4.28
N THR A 204 8.03 2.10 3.84
CA THR A 204 8.40 2.13 2.43
C THR A 204 9.61 1.23 2.20
N ALA A 205 9.72 0.66 1.00
CA ALA A 205 10.92 -0.05 0.58
C ALA A 205 11.21 0.27 -0.89
N GLY A 206 12.46 0.64 -1.19
CA GLY A 206 12.90 0.87 -2.56
C GLY A 206 12.86 -0.41 -3.39
N ARG A 207 13.26 -1.53 -2.77
CA ARG A 207 13.32 -2.84 -3.43
C ARG A 207 13.17 -3.99 -2.44
N VAL A 208 12.43 -5.01 -2.86
CA VAL A 208 12.39 -6.35 -2.28
C VAL A 208 12.53 -7.35 -3.42
N GLU A 209 13.49 -8.27 -3.33
CA GLU A 209 13.79 -9.22 -4.40
C GLU A 209 14.20 -10.59 -3.86
N PHE A 210 13.77 -11.65 -4.52
CA PHE A 210 14.33 -12.98 -4.31
C PHE A 210 15.52 -13.20 -5.26
N VAL A 211 16.72 -13.33 -4.71
CA VAL A 211 17.98 -13.52 -5.46
C VAL A 211 18.39 -14.99 -5.51
N GLY A 212 19.24 -15.34 -6.48
CA GLY A 212 19.78 -16.70 -6.64
C GLY A 212 18.87 -17.65 -7.42
N LEU A 213 17.86 -17.13 -8.12
CA LEU A 213 16.97 -17.89 -9.01
C LEU A 213 17.29 -17.56 -10.48
N PRO A 214 17.99 -18.44 -11.24
CA PRO A 214 18.41 -18.14 -12.61
C PRO A 214 17.24 -17.92 -13.58
N ASP A 215 16.18 -18.71 -13.43
CA ASP A 215 15.04 -18.72 -14.35
C ASP A 215 13.79 -18.09 -13.72
N ILE A 216 13.87 -17.50 -12.53
CA ILE A 216 12.72 -16.91 -11.86
C ILE A 216 13.11 -15.53 -11.33
N THR A 217 12.38 -14.50 -11.73
CA THR A 217 12.49 -13.16 -11.15
C THR A 217 11.27 -12.92 -10.28
N ILE A 218 11.48 -12.59 -9.00
CA ILE A 218 10.43 -12.11 -8.10
C ILE A 218 10.95 -10.83 -7.48
N LYS A 219 10.43 -9.70 -7.94
CA LYS A 219 10.87 -8.38 -7.52
C LYS A 219 9.68 -7.46 -7.30
N VAL A 220 9.77 -6.65 -6.26
CA VAL A 220 8.84 -5.57 -5.98
C VAL A 220 9.65 -4.31 -5.67
N SER A 221 9.27 -3.18 -6.24
CA SER A 221 9.89 -1.88 -6.01
C SER A 221 8.85 -0.82 -5.65
N ASN A 222 9.31 0.34 -5.16
CA ASN A 222 8.44 1.47 -4.79
C ASN A 222 7.32 1.04 -3.83
N ILE A 223 7.65 0.24 -2.82
CA ILE A 223 6.66 -0.32 -1.90
C ILE A 223 6.19 0.75 -0.93
N GLY A 224 4.88 0.81 -0.69
CA GLY A 224 4.25 1.57 0.38
C GLY A 224 3.37 0.67 1.23
N LEU A 225 3.39 0.85 2.54
CA LEU A 225 2.53 0.17 3.50
C LEU A 225 2.05 1.16 4.56
N ASP A 226 0.74 1.26 4.73
CA ASP A 226 0.11 2.05 5.77
C ASP A 226 -0.90 1.20 6.55
N ILE A 227 -0.87 1.30 7.87
CA ILE A 227 -1.72 0.53 8.79
C ILE A 227 -2.24 1.47 9.88
N ASN A 228 -3.53 1.42 10.17
CA ASN A 228 -4.16 2.02 11.34
C ASN A 228 -5.30 1.13 11.82
N LEU A 229 -5.10 0.44 12.94
CA LEU A 229 -6.00 -0.61 13.43
C LEU A 229 -6.32 -0.41 14.91
N VAL A 230 -7.48 -0.93 15.31
CA VAL A 230 -7.91 -1.06 16.70
C VAL A 230 -8.41 -2.48 16.95
N VAL A 231 -8.20 -2.98 18.15
CA VAL A 231 -8.77 -4.25 18.64
C VAL A 231 -9.31 -4.08 20.05
N GLY A 232 -10.17 -5.01 20.48
CA GLY A 232 -10.73 -5.02 21.84
C GLY A 232 -12.00 -4.19 22.00
N THR A 233 -12.63 -3.80 20.89
CA THR A 233 -13.94 -3.15 20.85
C THR A 233 -15.06 -4.10 21.30
N PRO A 234 -16.06 -3.60 22.05
CA PRO A 234 -17.26 -4.38 22.35
C PRO A 234 -18.02 -4.76 21.07
N ALA A 235 -18.72 -5.90 21.07
CA ALA A 235 -19.39 -6.45 19.89
C ALA A 235 -20.44 -5.53 19.22
N ASN A 236 -20.92 -4.52 19.93
CA ASN A 236 -21.92 -3.54 19.47
C ASN A 236 -21.32 -2.17 19.17
N VAL A 237 -19.99 -2.06 19.10
CA VAL A 237 -19.27 -0.84 18.77
C VAL A 237 -18.59 -1.05 17.42
N ASP A 238 -18.70 -0.05 16.57
CA ASP A 238 -18.01 -0.03 15.28
C ASP A 238 -16.53 0.34 15.47
N ASP A 239 -15.64 -0.58 15.09
CA ASP A 239 -14.20 -0.43 15.18
C ASP A 239 -13.68 0.75 14.37
N ASP A 240 -14.33 1.07 13.24
CA ASP A 240 -13.91 2.14 12.35
C ASP A 240 -14.06 3.51 13.02
N THR A 241 -14.91 3.62 14.05
CA THR A 241 -15.01 4.82 14.88
C THR A 241 -13.97 4.91 16.00
N LYS A 242 -13.23 3.82 16.26
CA LYS A 242 -12.35 3.67 17.43
C LYS A 242 -10.87 3.62 17.09
N VAL A 243 -10.47 3.74 15.83
CA VAL A 243 -9.06 3.94 15.46
C VAL A 243 -8.54 5.30 15.91
N ILE A 244 -7.22 5.45 16.04
CA ILE A 244 -6.61 6.76 16.33
C ILE A 244 -6.64 7.62 15.06
N ASN A 245 -7.00 8.90 15.21
CA ASN A 245 -6.95 9.88 14.11
C ASN A 245 -5.69 10.74 14.19
N PHE A 246 -4.72 10.45 13.32
CA PHE A 246 -3.44 11.17 13.24
C PHE A 246 -3.45 12.35 12.25
N ALA A 247 -4.39 12.40 11.30
CA ALA A 247 -4.42 13.41 10.24
C ALA A 247 -5.08 14.75 10.62
N ALA A 248 -5.79 14.81 11.75
CA ALA A 248 -6.59 16.00 12.08
C ALA A 248 -5.74 17.23 12.41
N ASP A 249 -6.37 18.40 12.26
CA ASP A 249 -5.83 19.73 12.60
C ASP A 249 -4.54 20.09 11.82
N GLU A 250 -4.52 19.90 10.49
CA GLU A 250 -3.36 20.20 9.61
C GLU A 250 -2.09 19.40 10.00
N GLY A 251 -2.26 18.13 10.38
CA GLY A 251 -1.15 17.26 10.79
C GLY A 251 -0.64 17.49 12.21
N ARG A 252 -1.30 18.33 13.02
CA ARG A 252 -0.93 18.54 14.44
C ARG A 252 -1.07 17.28 15.30
N ARG A 253 -1.86 16.29 14.86
CA ARG A 253 -2.02 14.99 15.55
C ARG A 253 -1.06 13.90 15.05
N ALA A 254 -0.24 14.20 14.05
CA ALA A 254 0.72 13.24 13.53
C ALA A 254 1.75 12.88 14.61
N ILE A 255 2.22 11.64 14.59
CA ILE A 255 3.26 11.17 15.51
C ILE A 255 4.55 10.94 14.75
N ASN A 256 5.64 11.48 15.30
CA ASN A 256 6.99 11.22 14.82
C ASN A 256 7.58 10.04 15.61
N VAL A 257 7.72 8.91 14.94
CA VAL A 257 8.38 7.70 15.47
C VAL A 257 9.88 7.83 15.22
N ILE A 258 10.69 7.65 16.26
CA ILE A 258 12.15 7.63 16.12
C ILE A 258 12.58 6.44 15.26
N ASN A 259 13.37 6.70 14.22
CA ASN A 259 13.89 5.67 13.31
C ASN A 259 15.41 5.75 13.12
N GLY A 260 16.09 6.54 13.95
CA GLY A 260 17.55 6.66 13.98
C GLY A 260 18.02 7.74 14.95
N PRO A 261 19.35 7.91 15.13
CA PRO A 261 19.91 8.84 16.13
C PRO A 261 19.48 10.31 15.98
N SER A 262 19.12 10.73 14.77
CA SER A 262 18.73 12.10 14.45
C SER A 262 17.59 12.16 13.43
N SER A 263 16.78 11.11 13.35
CA SER A 263 15.72 10.97 12.35
C SER A 263 14.45 10.41 12.97
N THR A 264 13.33 10.81 12.37
CA THR A 264 12.01 10.29 12.69
C THR A 264 11.24 10.04 11.40
N ILE A 265 10.31 9.10 11.43
CA ILE A 265 9.29 8.89 10.40
C ILE A 265 7.93 9.32 10.95
N LYS A 266 7.13 9.96 10.10
CA LYS A 266 5.82 10.49 10.47
C LYS A 266 4.73 9.43 10.21
N ILE A 267 3.82 9.28 11.17
CA ILE A 267 2.54 8.57 11.01
C ILE A 267 1.43 9.62 11.08
N ASP A 268 0.67 9.78 10.00
CA ASP A 268 -0.37 10.80 9.84
C ASP A 268 -1.68 10.26 9.23
N HIS A 269 -1.99 8.98 9.48
CA HIS A 269 -3.21 8.32 8.99
C HIS A 269 -4.50 9.04 9.41
N ASP A 270 -5.41 9.20 8.45
CA ASP A 270 -6.73 9.78 8.68
C ASP A 270 -7.66 8.76 9.33
N GLY A 271 -7.98 8.98 10.61
CA GLY A 271 -8.88 8.09 11.35
C GLY A 271 -10.30 8.06 10.78
N ARG A 272 -10.70 9.03 9.94
CA ARG A 272 -12.02 9.03 9.28
C ARG A 272 -12.15 7.92 8.23
N LEU A 273 -11.04 7.31 7.80
CA LEU A 273 -11.05 6.12 6.94
C LEU A 273 -11.30 4.82 7.71
N GLY A 274 -11.54 4.90 9.02
CA GLY A 274 -11.74 3.73 9.87
C GLY A 274 -10.48 2.88 10.02
N GLN A 275 -10.66 1.58 10.22
CA GLN A 275 -9.56 0.64 10.14
C GLN A 275 -9.00 0.61 8.72
N TYR A 276 -7.74 1.01 8.61
CA TYR A 276 -7.09 1.27 7.34
C TYR A 276 -5.87 0.37 7.18
N VAL A 277 -5.81 -0.34 6.05
CA VAL A 277 -4.63 -1.06 5.60
C VAL A 277 -4.46 -0.79 4.12
N ARG A 278 -3.34 -0.22 3.71
CA ARG A 278 -2.99 -0.04 2.30
C ARG A 278 -1.61 -0.60 2.04
N ALA A 279 -1.47 -1.38 0.97
CA ALA A 279 -0.20 -1.85 0.46
C ALA A 279 -0.12 -1.56 -1.04
N THR A 280 0.98 -0.96 -1.49
CA THR A 280 1.22 -0.62 -2.89
C THR A 280 2.63 -1.00 -3.32
N GLY A 281 2.85 -1.25 -4.60
CA GLY A 281 4.18 -1.49 -5.15
C GLY A 281 4.16 -1.78 -6.64
N ASP A 282 5.32 -1.68 -7.26
CA ASP A 282 5.56 -2.09 -8.64
C ASP A 282 6.10 -3.51 -8.62
N VAL A 283 5.39 -4.44 -9.24
CA VAL A 283 5.73 -5.87 -9.26
C VAL A 283 6.38 -6.26 -10.58
N GLU A 284 7.29 -7.22 -10.49
CA GLU A 284 7.93 -7.88 -11.62
C GLU A 284 8.07 -9.37 -11.26
N LEU A 285 7.37 -10.20 -12.03
CA LEU A 285 7.41 -11.66 -11.92
C LEU A 285 7.77 -12.24 -13.29
N ARG A 286 8.86 -13.00 -13.37
CA ARG A 286 9.24 -13.75 -14.57
C ARG A 286 9.50 -15.21 -14.25
N VAL A 287 9.14 -16.10 -15.17
CA VAL A 287 9.49 -17.52 -15.15
C VAL A 287 10.04 -17.90 -16.51
N GLY A 288 11.37 -17.91 -16.61
CA GLY A 288 12.14 -18.04 -17.83
C GLY A 288 11.64 -17.11 -18.91
N ASP A 289 11.62 -17.61 -20.13
CA ASP A 289 11.03 -16.94 -21.28
C ASP A 289 9.52 -17.17 -21.42
N PHE A 290 8.93 -17.95 -20.52
CA PHE A 290 7.57 -18.44 -20.67
C PHE A 290 6.51 -17.49 -20.12
N PHE A 291 6.79 -16.84 -19.00
CA PHE A 291 5.84 -16.01 -18.28
C PHE A 291 6.49 -14.73 -17.78
N GLU A 292 5.83 -13.60 -18.02
CA GLU A 292 6.22 -12.29 -17.48
C GLU A 292 4.98 -11.52 -17.06
N VAL A 293 5.00 -10.91 -15.87
CA VAL A 293 4.03 -9.90 -15.42
C VAL A 293 4.77 -8.74 -14.80
N THR A 294 4.45 -7.52 -15.24
CA THR A 294 5.00 -6.28 -14.68
C THR A 294 3.93 -5.21 -14.53
N GLY A 295 4.10 -4.31 -13.57
CA GLY A 295 3.27 -3.10 -13.43
C GLY A 295 3.00 -2.74 -11.98
N SER A 296 2.17 -1.72 -11.76
CA SER A 296 1.84 -1.25 -10.41
C SER A 296 0.61 -1.98 -9.87
N LEU A 297 0.64 -2.35 -8.59
CA LEU A 297 -0.48 -2.91 -7.87
C LEU A 297 -0.75 -2.13 -6.57
N GLY A 298 -2.02 -2.08 -6.19
CA GLY A 298 -2.47 -1.58 -4.90
C GLY A 298 -3.51 -2.51 -4.28
N PHE A 299 -3.45 -2.65 -2.97
CA PHE A 299 -4.44 -3.31 -2.13
C PHE A 299 -4.85 -2.34 -1.02
N GLU A 300 -6.14 -2.25 -0.74
CA GLU A 300 -6.63 -1.41 0.34
C GLU A 300 -7.83 -2.04 1.05
N ARG A 301 -7.84 -1.92 2.38
CA ARG A 301 -9.01 -2.05 3.24
C ARG A 301 -9.27 -0.72 3.95
N ARG A 302 -10.53 -0.25 3.94
CA ARG A 302 -10.97 0.93 4.70
C ARG A 302 -12.48 0.95 4.91
N ALA A 303 -12.95 1.76 5.85
CA ALA A 303 -14.35 2.17 5.92
C ALA A 303 -14.70 3.06 4.71
N GLN A 304 -15.90 2.87 4.17
CA GLN A 304 -16.43 3.64 3.06
C GLN A 304 -17.95 3.73 3.18
N THR A 305 -18.48 4.94 3.26
CA THR A 305 -19.93 5.15 3.11
C THR A 305 -20.26 5.22 1.63
N VAL A 306 -21.21 4.40 1.20
CA VAL A 306 -21.69 4.34 -0.19
C VAL A 306 -23.15 4.71 -0.27
N ARG A 307 -23.57 5.21 -1.43
CA ARG A 307 -24.97 5.47 -1.77
C ARG A 307 -25.43 4.41 -2.76
N LEU A 308 -26.63 3.86 -2.56
CA LEU A 308 -27.23 2.93 -3.50
C LEU A 308 -28.07 3.68 -4.55
N ALA A 309 -28.43 3.01 -5.65
CA ALA A 309 -29.21 3.60 -6.74
C ALA A 309 -30.58 4.14 -6.29
N ASP A 310 -31.21 3.50 -5.29
CA ASP A 310 -32.44 3.98 -4.64
C ASP A 310 -32.26 5.24 -3.76
N GLY A 311 -31.02 5.69 -3.59
CA GLY A 311 -30.64 6.88 -2.83
C GLY A 311 -30.37 6.64 -1.34
N SER A 312 -30.55 5.42 -0.85
CA SER A 312 -30.14 5.02 0.50
C SER A 312 -28.62 5.15 0.67
N GLN A 313 -28.16 5.36 1.90
CA GLN A 313 -26.73 5.32 2.24
C GLN A 313 -26.46 4.15 3.15
N VAL A 314 -25.32 3.51 2.95
CA VAL A 314 -24.88 2.36 3.72
C VAL A 314 -23.43 2.57 4.08
N LYS A 315 -23.09 2.39 5.36
CA LYS A 315 -21.69 2.28 5.76
C LYS A 315 -21.14 0.90 5.48
N THR A 316 -19.98 0.83 4.86
CA THR A 316 -19.39 -0.43 4.40
C THR A 316 -17.91 -0.50 4.71
N GLU A 317 -17.41 -1.72 4.90
CA GLU A 317 -16.00 -2.05 4.75
C GLU A 317 -15.71 -2.31 3.27
N LEU A 318 -14.77 -1.56 2.71
CA LEU A 318 -14.22 -1.75 1.37
C LEU A 318 -12.97 -2.64 1.46
N ILE A 319 -12.90 -3.66 0.62
CA ILE A 319 -11.66 -4.33 0.22
C ILE A 319 -11.46 -4.10 -1.27
N SER A 320 -10.31 -3.57 -1.67
CA SER A 320 -10.02 -3.29 -3.07
C SER A 320 -8.66 -3.81 -3.52
N VAL A 321 -8.60 -4.13 -4.81
CA VAL A 321 -7.38 -4.46 -5.53
C VAL A 321 -7.38 -3.65 -6.82
N GLY A 322 -6.30 -2.94 -7.08
CA GLY A 322 -6.15 -2.15 -8.30
C GLY A 322 -4.81 -2.40 -8.96
N GLY A 323 -4.75 -2.16 -10.26
CA GLY A 323 -3.52 -2.19 -11.02
C GLY A 323 -3.50 -1.16 -12.14
N THR A 324 -2.32 -0.62 -12.42
CA THR A 324 -2.11 0.38 -13.48
C THR A 324 -0.87 0.03 -14.29
N ASN A 325 -0.96 0.23 -15.61
CA ASN A 325 0.11 -0.05 -16.56
C ASN A 325 0.67 -1.48 -16.43
N LEU A 326 -0.23 -2.45 -16.23
CA LEU A 326 0.15 -3.84 -16.14
C LEU A 326 0.42 -4.39 -17.56
N SER A 327 1.49 -5.16 -17.68
CA SER A 327 1.80 -5.97 -18.85
C SER A 327 1.90 -7.42 -18.43
N ALA A 328 1.40 -8.33 -19.25
CA ALA A 328 1.53 -9.76 -19.02
C ALA A 328 1.82 -10.49 -20.33
N PHE A 329 2.66 -11.52 -20.26
CA PHE A 329 2.93 -12.44 -21.36
C PHE A 329 2.93 -13.88 -20.87
N VAL A 330 2.35 -14.76 -21.68
CA VAL A 330 2.49 -16.21 -21.56
C VAL A 330 2.76 -16.81 -22.93
N GLY A 331 3.84 -17.57 -23.09
CA GLY A 331 4.20 -18.12 -24.40
C GLY A 331 5.62 -18.64 -24.52
N ILE A 332 6.12 -18.70 -25.74
CA ILE A 332 7.52 -18.97 -26.08
C ILE A 332 8.15 -17.60 -26.35
N GLY A 333 9.06 -17.20 -25.47
CA GLY A 333 9.71 -15.88 -25.48
C GLY A 333 11.24 -15.96 -25.61
N PRO A 334 11.98 -14.90 -25.26
CA PRO A 334 11.57 -13.81 -24.34
C PRO A 334 10.52 -12.89 -24.96
N TYR A 335 9.60 -12.37 -24.16
CA TYR A 335 8.53 -11.47 -24.63
C TYR A 335 9.08 -10.15 -25.18
N ARG A 336 10.11 -9.62 -24.52
CA ARG A 336 10.80 -8.39 -24.92
C ARG A 336 12.27 -8.69 -25.19
N LYS A 337 12.84 -7.96 -26.15
CA LYS A 337 14.25 -8.07 -26.54
C LYS A 337 14.73 -6.68 -26.89
N ASP A 338 15.96 -6.35 -26.53
CA ASP A 338 16.60 -5.11 -26.98
C ASP A 338 16.74 -5.18 -28.52
N LEU A 339 15.84 -4.48 -29.21
CA LEU A 339 15.75 -4.46 -30.68
C LEU A 339 16.62 -3.35 -31.24
N ASN A 340 16.84 -2.28 -30.47
CA ASN A 340 17.60 -1.11 -30.88
C ASN A 340 19.10 -1.18 -30.50
N LEU A 341 19.50 -2.19 -29.72
CA LEU A 341 20.85 -2.49 -29.23
C LEU A 341 21.45 -1.38 -28.34
N ASP A 342 20.63 -0.65 -27.59
CA ASP A 342 21.09 0.39 -26.66
C ASP A 342 21.45 -0.13 -25.25
N GLY A 343 21.30 -1.44 -25.03
CA GLY A 343 21.56 -2.11 -23.77
C GLY A 343 20.41 -2.02 -22.77
N LYS A 344 19.26 -1.49 -23.17
CA LYS A 344 18.02 -1.43 -22.38
C LYS A 344 16.89 -2.06 -23.20
N ILE A 345 15.98 -2.73 -22.50
CA ILE A 345 14.77 -3.28 -23.13
C ILE A 345 13.63 -2.35 -22.76
N ALA A 346 13.16 -1.56 -23.72
CA ALA A 346 12.02 -0.68 -23.55
C ALA A 346 10.68 -1.45 -23.66
N ASN A 347 9.62 -0.88 -23.09
CA ASN A 347 8.30 -1.54 -23.05
C ASN A 347 7.69 -1.79 -24.43
N ASP A 348 8.08 -0.98 -25.42
CA ASP A 348 7.67 -1.05 -26.82
C ASP A 348 8.49 -2.03 -27.67
N GLU A 349 9.60 -2.57 -27.13
CA GLU A 349 10.47 -3.52 -27.81
C GLU A 349 9.99 -4.97 -27.61
N VAL A 350 8.86 -5.28 -28.24
CA VAL A 350 8.29 -6.63 -28.25
C VAL A 350 9.06 -7.52 -29.22
N ASN A 351 9.51 -8.69 -28.75
CA ASN A 351 10.24 -9.65 -29.57
C ASN A 351 9.33 -10.19 -30.71
N PRO A 352 9.65 -9.95 -32.00
CA PRO A 352 8.83 -10.43 -33.12
C PRO A 352 8.81 -11.96 -33.24
N ASP A 353 9.79 -12.64 -32.65
CA ASP A 353 9.87 -14.11 -32.62
C ASP A 353 9.11 -14.72 -31.45
N ALA A 354 8.60 -13.92 -30.50
CA ALA A 354 7.79 -14.43 -29.41
C ALA A 354 6.47 -15.01 -29.95
N ARG A 355 6.01 -16.11 -29.34
CA ARG A 355 4.77 -16.81 -29.68
C ARG A 355 3.95 -17.00 -28.43
N GLY A 356 2.80 -16.37 -28.30
CA GLY A 356 2.03 -16.43 -27.05
C GLY A 356 0.88 -15.44 -26.98
N LEU A 357 0.37 -15.24 -25.77
CA LEU A 357 -0.59 -14.22 -25.42
C LEU A 357 0.10 -13.12 -24.62
N GLY A 358 0.16 -11.92 -25.20
CA GLY A 358 0.71 -10.73 -24.59
C GLY A 358 -0.35 -9.64 -24.47
N VAL A 359 -0.44 -8.99 -23.32
CA VAL A 359 -1.29 -7.82 -23.08
C VAL A 359 -0.47 -6.69 -22.45
N SER A 360 -0.75 -5.46 -22.82
CA SER A 360 -0.11 -4.27 -22.28
C SER A 360 -1.12 -3.15 -22.02
N GLY A 361 -0.75 -2.24 -21.11
CA GLY A 361 -1.62 -1.14 -20.68
C GLY A 361 -2.89 -1.63 -19.98
N VAL A 362 -2.78 -2.70 -19.18
CA VAL A 362 -3.90 -3.17 -18.37
C VAL A 362 -4.06 -2.26 -17.16
N GLU A 363 -5.26 -1.72 -16.98
CA GLU A 363 -5.67 -0.96 -15.82
C GLU A 363 -6.93 -1.60 -15.24
N PHE A 364 -7.03 -1.76 -13.93
CA PHE A 364 -8.25 -2.23 -13.31
C PHE A 364 -8.38 -1.76 -11.86
N GLY A 365 -9.62 -1.74 -11.37
CA GLY A 365 -9.97 -1.55 -9.98
C GLY A 365 -11.13 -2.47 -9.63
N LEU A 366 -10.89 -3.39 -8.73
CA LEU A 366 -11.90 -4.25 -8.10
C LEU A 366 -12.19 -3.72 -6.71
N ALA A 367 -13.45 -3.55 -6.38
CA ALA A 367 -13.93 -3.17 -5.07
C ALA A 367 -15.01 -4.14 -4.59
N LEU A 368 -14.84 -4.65 -3.38
CA LEU A 368 -15.77 -5.50 -2.66
C LEU A 368 -16.24 -4.74 -1.43
N PHE A 369 -17.55 -4.59 -1.27
CA PHE A 369 -18.13 -3.87 -0.15
C PHE A 369 -18.96 -4.82 0.70
N GLN A 370 -18.77 -4.74 2.02
CA GLN A 370 -19.59 -5.43 3.00
C GLN A 370 -20.17 -4.39 3.97
N PRO A 371 -21.46 -4.44 4.33
CA PRO A 371 -22.00 -3.52 5.31
C PRO A 371 -21.33 -3.71 6.67
N GLU A 372 -21.09 -2.61 7.37
CA GLU A 372 -20.61 -2.63 8.75
C GLU A 372 -21.60 -3.41 9.65
N SER A 373 -21.11 -3.95 10.77
CA SER A 373 -21.94 -4.72 11.71
C SER A 373 -23.14 -3.93 12.27
N THR A 374 -23.05 -2.60 12.27
CA THR A 374 -24.11 -1.68 12.71
C THR A 374 -25.24 -1.52 11.68
N GLU A 375 -24.99 -1.82 10.40
CA GLU A 375 -25.94 -1.73 9.28
C GLU A 375 -26.84 -2.98 9.21
N THR A 376 -27.58 -3.25 10.29
CA THR A 376 -28.37 -4.49 10.45
C THR A 376 -29.44 -4.69 9.38
N ALA A 377 -29.96 -3.63 8.76
CA ALA A 377 -30.89 -3.71 7.62
C ALA A 377 -30.25 -4.35 6.37
N TYR A 378 -28.92 -4.28 6.27
CA TYR A 378 -28.12 -4.83 5.19
C TYR A 378 -27.36 -6.09 5.60
N ALA A 379 -27.72 -6.72 6.72
CA ALA A 379 -27.08 -7.96 7.15
C ALA A 379 -27.10 -9.03 6.02
N GLY A 380 -25.92 -9.60 5.74
CA GLY A 380 -25.72 -10.59 4.68
C GLY A 380 -25.73 -10.05 3.24
N LYS A 381 -25.83 -8.72 3.04
CA LYS A 381 -25.71 -8.08 1.73
C LYS A 381 -24.25 -7.80 1.40
N ARG A 382 -23.92 -7.73 0.12
CA ARG A 382 -22.57 -7.41 -0.38
C ARG A 382 -22.67 -6.74 -1.75
N TRP A 383 -21.63 -6.02 -2.13
CA TRP A 383 -21.51 -5.43 -3.47
C TRP A 383 -20.18 -5.76 -4.11
N THR A 384 -20.19 -5.87 -5.44
CA THR A 384 -19.00 -6.10 -6.25
C THR A 384 -18.97 -5.12 -7.39
N THR A 385 -17.88 -4.37 -7.48
CA THR A 385 -17.66 -3.41 -8.56
C THR A 385 -16.30 -3.67 -9.19
N LEU A 386 -16.24 -3.75 -10.51
CA LEU A 386 -15.00 -3.87 -11.28
C LEU A 386 -15.08 -2.92 -12.46
N THR A 387 -14.04 -2.11 -12.66
CA THR A 387 -13.75 -1.49 -13.96
C THR A 387 -12.36 -1.94 -14.36
N GLY A 388 -12.21 -2.37 -15.61
CA GLY A 388 -10.94 -2.76 -16.17
C GLY A 388 -10.85 -2.46 -17.65
N SER A 389 -9.65 -2.12 -18.10
CA SER A 389 -9.34 -1.89 -19.50
C SER A 389 -7.98 -2.47 -19.87
N ILE A 390 -7.85 -2.85 -21.13
CA ILE A 390 -6.61 -3.27 -21.77
C ILE A 390 -6.41 -2.34 -22.96
N GLU A 391 -5.27 -1.64 -23.00
CA GLU A 391 -4.89 -0.81 -24.14
C GLU A 391 -4.63 -1.66 -25.39
N ARG A 392 -3.88 -2.74 -25.23
CA ARG A 392 -3.44 -3.55 -26.37
C ARG A 392 -3.29 -5.02 -26.03
N VAL A 393 -3.72 -5.88 -26.95
CA VAL A 393 -3.33 -7.29 -26.99
C VAL A 393 -2.26 -7.42 -28.07
N ASP A 394 -1.01 -7.61 -27.64
CA ASP A 394 0.18 -7.61 -28.49
C ASP A 394 0.35 -8.90 -29.28
N ALA A 395 -0.09 -10.02 -28.71
CA ALA A 395 0.19 -11.31 -29.30
C ALA A 395 -1.03 -12.23 -29.23
N LEU A 396 -1.61 -12.54 -30.37
CA LEU A 396 -2.18 -13.86 -30.65
C LEU A 396 -1.26 -14.50 -31.70
N VAL A 397 0.01 -14.71 -31.34
CA VAL A 397 1.04 -15.12 -32.33
C VAL A 397 1.17 -16.65 -32.35
N GLY A 398 1.08 -17.22 -33.56
CA GLY A 398 0.83 -18.63 -33.86
C GLY A 398 -0.18 -18.81 -35.01
N LEU A 399 -0.88 -17.74 -35.37
CA LEU A 399 -1.56 -17.61 -36.66
C LEU A 399 -0.49 -17.51 -37.78
N PRO A 400 -0.74 -18.08 -38.98
CA PRO A 400 0.17 -17.94 -40.11
C PRO A 400 0.40 -16.46 -40.47
N ASP A 401 1.56 -16.14 -41.08
CA ASP A 401 2.03 -14.76 -41.35
C ASP A 401 1.02 -13.89 -42.15
N ASP A 402 0.08 -14.54 -42.82
CA ASP A 402 -0.99 -13.96 -43.60
C ASP A 402 -2.24 -13.63 -42.77
N ILE A 403 -2.30 -13.89 -41.47
CA ILE A 403 -3.43 -13.49 -40.61
C ILE A 403 -2.91 -12.55 -39.52
N LYS A 404 -3.34 -11.29 -39.55
CA LYS A 404 -3.07 -10.29 -38.50
C LYS A 404 -4.35 -10.00 -37.74
N LEU A 405 -4.33 -10.27 -36.45
CA LEU A 405 -5.41 -9.94 -35.52
C LEU A 405 -4.88 -8.88 -34.53
N LYS A 406 -5.52 -7.71 -34.50
CA LYS A 406 -5.23 -6.65 -33.52
C LYS A 406 -6.45 -6.40 -32.67
N VAL A 407 -6.26 -6.39 -31.36
CA VAL A 407 -7.28 -5.95 -30.40
C VAL A 407 -6.75 -4.67 -29.75
N HIS A 408 -7.43 -3.56 -29.99
CA HIS A 408 -6.96 -2.22 -29.65
C HIS A 408 -7.67 -1.59 -28.44
N SER A 409 -8.64 -2.31 -27.87
CA SER A 409 -9.30 -1.94 -26.62
C SER A 409 -10.13 -3.13 -26.16
N LEU A 410 -10.00 -3.54 -24.90
CA LEU A 410 -10.96 -4.39 -24.20
C LEU A 410 -11.29 -3.73 -22.88
N GLY A 411 -12.57 -3.53 -22.59
CA GLY A 411 -13.07 -2.96 -21.35
C GLY A 411 -14.09 -3.89 -20.70
N ILE A 412 -14.06 -3.97 -19.38
CA ILE A 412 -15.01 -4.72 -18.56
C ILE A 412 -15.51 -3.79 -17.47
N ASP A 413 -16.83 -3.72 -17.31
CA ASP A 413 -17.46 -3.05 -16.17
C ASP A 413 -18.46 -3.98 -15.51
N ILE A 414 -18.41 -4.06 -14.18
CA ILE A 414 -19.30 -4.86 -13.34
C ILE A 414 -19.75 -3.97 -12.19
N ASN A 415 -21.04 -3.96 -11.91
CA ASN A 415 -21.61 -3.37 -10.71
C ASN A 415 -22.79 -4.23 -10.26
N LEU A 416 -22.61 -5.01 -9.19
CA LEU A 416 -23.56 -6.04 -8.76
C LEU A 416 -23.92 -5.89 -7.27
N ALA A 417 -25.15 -6.25 -6.95
CA ALA A 417 -25.68 -6.24 -5.58
C ALA A 417 -26.12 -7.66 -5.18
N HIS A 418 -25.52 -8.18 -4.11
CA HIS A 418 -25.71 -9.57 -3.69
C HIS A 418 -26.58 -9.68 -2.44
N GLY A 419 -27.38 -10.76 -2.39
CA GLY A 419 -28.20 -11.10 -1.21
C GLY A 419 -29.51 -10.34 -1.10
N PHE A 420 -29.87 -9.55 -2.10
CA PHE A 420 -31.19 -8.92 -2.26
C PHE A 420 -32.17 -9.86 -2.97
N ALA A 421 -33.47 -9.63 -2.81
CA ALA A 421 -34.46 -10.30 -3.65
C ALA A 421 -34.25 -9.86 -5.12
N PRO A 422 -34.45 -10.74 -6.12
CA PRO A 422 -34.22 -10.39 -7.52
C PRO A 422 -34.98 -9.15 -8.00
N ALA A 423 -36.15 -8.86 -7.42
CA ALA A 423 -36.95 -7.67 -7.77
C ALA A 423 -36.34 -6.35 -7.26
N ASP A 424 -35.47 -6.40 -6.25
CA ASP A 424 -34.89 -5.22 -5.62
C ASP A 424 -33.44 -4.96 -6.08
N ALA A 425 -32.75 -5.99 -6.57
CA ALA A 425 -31.30 -5.98 -6.81
C ALA A 425 -30.83 -4.81 -7.69
N ASP A 426 -31.57 -4.53 -8.78
CA ASP A 426 -31.26 -3.44 -9.71
C ASP A 426 -31.28 -2.07 -9.02
N SER A 427 -32.20 -1.83 -8.08
CA SER A 427 -32.25 -0.58 -7.30
C SER A 427 -31.21 -0.49 -6.18
N LYS A 428 -30.49 -1.59 -5.90
CA LYS A 428 -29.62 -1.74 -4.73
C LYS A 428 -28.14 -1.80 -5.09
N VAL A 429 -27.75 -1.60 -6.34
CA VAL A 429 -26.34 -1.42 -6.72
C VAL A 429 -25.79 -0.11 -6.15
N ILE A 430 -24.48 -0.04 -5.98
CA ILE A 430 -23.83 1.22 -5.55
C ILE A 430 -23.85 2.20 -6.72
N ASP A 431 -24.22 3.44 -6.44
CA ASP A 431 -24.20 4.54 -7.40
C ASP A 431 -22.90 5.35 -7.25
N PHE A 432 -21.97 5.13 -8.18
CA PHE A 432 -20.71 5.88 -8.27
C PHE A 432 -20.83 7.10 -9.20
N GLY A 433 -22.00 7.35 -9.77
CA GLY A 433 -22.25 8.44 -10.70
C GLY A 433 -22.11 9.82 -10.06
N THR A 434 -22.00 10.84 -10.91
CA THR A 434 -22.09 12.23 -10.46
C THR A 434 -23.54 12.68 -10.45
N ARG A 435 -23.96 13.38 -9.39
CA ARG A 435 -25.32 13.93 -9.26
C ARG A 435 -25.29 15.39 -8.87
N THR A 436 -26.27 16.16 -9.33
CA THR A 436 -26.43 17.55 -8.90
C THR A 436 -27.30 17.63 -7.64
N VAL A 437 -26.79 18.22 -6.56
CA VAL A 437 -27.46 18.45 -5.27
C VAL A 437 -27.39 19.94 -4.97
N ASP A 438 -28.54 20.59 -4.80
CA ASP A 438 -28.62 22.04 -4.56
C ASP A 438 -27.80 22.87 -5.58
N GLY A 439 -27.78 22.43 -6.84
CA GLY A 439 -27.04 23.07 -7.92
C GLY A 439 -25.53 22.80 -7.93
N LYS A 440 -25.02 21.88 -7.10
CA LYS A 440 -23.61 21.45 -7.08
C LYS A 440 -23.48 20.00 -7.48
N ASP A 441 -22.51 19.69 -8.32
CA ASP A 441 -22.18 18.31 -8.67
C ASP A 441 -21.44 17.64 -7.50
N VAL A 442 -21.98 16.50 -7.08
CA VAL A 442 -21.47 15.63 -6.04
C VAL A 442 -21.15 14.29 -6.71
N SER A 443 -19.86 13.96 -6.76
CA SER A 443 -19.41 12.67 -7.27
C SER A 443 -19.63 11.57 -6.24
N GLY A 444 -20.21 10.45 -6.65
CA GLY A 444 -20.22 9.19 -5.90
C GLY A 444 -18.97 8.33 -6.12
N ALA A 445 -18.02 8.81 -6.92
CA ALA A 445 -16.86 8.03 -7.32
C ALA A 445 -16.01 7.59 -6.12
N VAL A 446 -15.48 6.38 -6.21
CA VAL A 446 -14.57 5.82 -5.20
C VAL A 446 -13.20 5.60 -5.82
N GLU A 447 -12.18 6.16 -5.19
CA GLU A 447 -10.78 5.95 -5.59
C GLU A 447 -10.26 4.60 -5.08
N ILE A 448 -9.64 3.86 -5.97
CA ILE A 448 -8.98 2.58 -5.71
C ILE A 448 -7.49 2.77 -5.90
N ALA A 449 -6.69 2.39 -4.91
CA ALA A 449 -5.24 2.42 -5.04
C ALA A 449 -4.77 1.41 -6.08
N THR A 450 -3.95 1.84 -7.03
CA THR A 450 -3.40 0.99 -8.11
C THR A 450 -1.87 0.94 -8.13
N GLY A 451 -1.23 1.60 -7.16
CA GLY A 451 0.22 1.72 -7.04
C GLY A 451 0.59 2.88 -6.12
N THR A 452 1.88 3.02 -5.82
CA THR A 452 2.36 4.10 -4.94
C THR A 452 2.11 5.46 -5.60
N GLY A 453 1.25 6.27 -4.99
CA GLY A 453 0.81 7.55 -5.55
C GLY A 453 -0.11 7.45 -6.78
N LYS A 454 -0.66 6.28 -7.09
CA LYS A 454 -1.57 6.04 -8.24
C LYS A 454 -2.93 5.55 -7.78
N SER A 455 -3.98 5.98 -8.49
CA SER A 455 -5.35 5.54 -8.23
C SER A 455 -6.18 5.45 -9.51
N LEU A 456 -7.22 4.63 -9.45
CA LEU A 456 -8.29 4.53 -10.45
C LEU A 456 -9.61 4.92 -9.80
N GLN A 457 -10.43 5.72 -10.48
CA GLN A 457 -11.77 6.06 -10.00
C GLN A 457 -12.81 5.06 -10.53
N LEU A 458 -13.56 4.46 -9.63
CA LEU A 458 -14.81 3.78 -9.96
C LEU A 458 -15.91 4.83 -10.08
N ALA A 459 -16.53 4.92 -11.25
CA ALA A 459 -17.53 5.95 -11.59
C ALA A 459 -18.77 5.38 -12.32
N LEU A 460 -19.07 4.09 -12.12
CA LEU A 460 -20.23 3.42 -12.71
C LEU A 460 -21.55 4.00 -12.16
N ASP A 461 -22.39 4.52 -13.06
CA ASP A 461 -23.70 5.07 -12.72
C ASP A 461 -24.66 3.98 -12.23
N GLY A 462 -25.16 4.12 -11.00
CA GLY A 462 -26.07 3.18 -10.37
C GLY A 462 -27.47 3.16 -11.00
N GLN A 463 -27.86 4.20 -11.75
CA GLN A 463 -29.14 4.26 -12.46
C GLN A 463 -29.25 3.24 -13.61
N ARG A 464 -28.16 2.52 -13.91
CA ARG A 464 -28.15 1.42 -14.90
C ARG A 464 -28.51 0.06 -14.29
N GLY A 465 -28.79 0.02 -12.98
CA GLY A 465 -29.07 -1.21 -12.24
C GLY A 465 -27.88 -2.18 -12.22
N GLU A 466 -28.13 -3.48 -12.09
CA GLU A 466 -27.04 -4.46 -12.12
C GLU A 466 -26.37 -4.47 -13.50
N LEU A 467 -25.08 -4.12 -13.52
CA LEU A 467 -24.30 -3.96 -14.73
C LEU A 467 -23.29 -5.10 -14.89
N ILE A 468 -23.30 -5.73 -16.07
CA ILE A 468 -22.19 -6.52 -16.60
C ILE A 468 -21.99 -6.09 -18.05
N ARG A 469 -20.87 -5.44 -18.34
CA ARG A 469 -20.52 -4.95 -19.67
C ARG A 469 -19.14 -5.44 -20.05
N ALA A 470 -19.03 -5.93 -21.29
CA ALA A 470 -17.76 -6.14 -21.96
C ALA A 470 -17.80 -5.40 -23.30
N ALA A 471 -16.81 -4.57 -23.57
CA ALA A 471 -16.69 -3.84 -24.82
C ALA A 471 -15.29 -4.00 -25.39
N GLY A 472 -15.17 -4.03 -26.70
CA GLY A 472 -13.88 -4.10 -27.33
C GLY A 472 -13.88 -3.75 -28.80
N GLY A 473 -12.68 -3.58 -29.32
CA GLY A 473 -12.47 -3.28 -30.73
C GLY A 473 -11.36 -4.15 -31.32
N MET A 474 -11.61 -4.61 -32.54
CA MET A 474 -10.82 -5.63 -33.20
C MET A 474 -10.64 -5.27 -34.69
N GLU A 475 -9.44 -5.53 -35.19
CA GLU A 475 -9.08 -5.49 -36.60
C GLU A 475 -8.53 -6.86 -37.00
N ILE A 476 -9.01 -7.38 -38.11
CA ILE A 476 -8.56 -8.61 -38.77
C ILE A 476 -8.11 -8.24 -40.17
N ASP A 477 -6.85 -8.48 -40.48
CA ASP A 477 -6.31 -8.45 -41.84
C ASP A 477 -5.90 -9.87 -42.23
N VAL A 478 -6.38 -10.33 -43.39
CA VAL A 478 -5.95 -11.59 -43.97
C VAL A 478 -5.29 -11.29 -45.32
N ALA A 479 -3.98 -11.49 -45.37
CA ALA A 479 -3.06 -11.34 -46.50
C ALA A 479 -3.27 -10.07 -47.34
N GLY A 480 -3.75 -8.98 -46.72
CA GLY A 480 -4.16 -7.75 -47.39
C GLY A 480 -5.35 -7.88 -48.36
N PHE A 481 -5.94 -9.07 -48.52
CA PHE A 481 -7.10 -9.30 -49.38
C PHE A 481 -8.42 -9.00 -48.66
N PHE A 482 -8.44 -9.24 -47.35
CA PHE A 482 -9.58 -9.05 -46.48
C PHE A 482 -9.16 -8.22 -45.28
N HIS A 483 -9.84 -7.09 -45.08
CA HIS A 483 -9.68 -6.28 -43.89
C HIS A 483 -11.05 -6.07 -43.27
N ALA A 484 -11.22 -6.49 -42.02
CA ALA A 484 -12.40 -6.21 -41.22
C ALA A 484 -11.98 -5.49 -39.94
N SER A 485 -12.61 -4.37 -39.62
CA SER A 485 -12.45 -3.72 -38.32
C SER A 485 -13.80 -3.40 -37.71
N GLY A 486 -13.88 -3.40 -36.39
CA GLY A 486 -15.13 -3.12 -35.72
C GLY A 486 -15.02 -3.05 -34.22
N THR A 487 -16.09 -2.54 -33.60
CA THR A 487 -16.29 -2.54 -32.16
C THR A 487 -17.50 -3.39 -31.82
N LEU A 488 -17.42 -4.11 -30.71
CA LEU A 488 -18.49 -4.93 -30.15
C LEU A 488 -18.63 -4.59 -28.67
N ALA A 489 -19.85 -4.30 -28.23
CA ALA A 489 -20.19 -4.22 -26.82
C ALA A 489 -21.36 -5.15 -26.51
N ILE A 490 -21.18 -5.99 -25.49
CA ILE A 490 -22.21 -6.85 -24.91
C ILE A 490 -22.49 -6.31 -23.52
N GLU A 491 -23.76 -6.04 -23.24
CA GLU A 491 -24.18 -5.47 -21.97
C GLU A 491 -25.41 -6.20 -21.44
N LYS A 492 -25.36 -6.49 -20.15
CA LYS A 492 -26.52 -6.81 -19.32
C LYS A 492 -26.67 -5.67 -18.32
N SER A 493 -27.81 -4.99 -18.35
CA SER A 493 -28.13 -3.85 -17.49
C SER A 493 -29.64 -3.76 -17.28
N ALA A 494 -30.06 -2.91 -16.34
CA ALA A 494 -31.45 -2.64 -15.96
C ALA A 494 -31.71 -1.12 -15.85
N PRO A 495 -31.54 -0.35 -16.94
CA PRO A 495 -31.74 1.10 -16.89
C PRO A 495 -33.23 1.47 -16.81
N ASP A 496 -33.51 2.55 -16.09
CA ASP A 496 -34.82 3.19 -16.09
C ASP A 496 -35.05 4.02 -17.35
N PHE A 497 -36.21 3.85 -18.00
CA PHE A 497 -36.59 4.65 -19.17
C PHE A 497 -37.67 5.66 -18.83
N LYS A 498 -37.46 6.93 -19.18
CA LYS A 498 -38.52 7.94 -19.18
C LYS A 498 -39.32 7.87 -20.47
N LEU A 499 -40.61 7.59 -20.36
CA LEU A 499 -41.56 7.65 -21.45
C LEU A 499 -41.90 9.11 -21.80
N ALA A 500 -42.41 9.32 -23.02
CA ALA A 500 -42.85 10.64 -23.48
C ALA A 500 -43.98 11.25 -22.63
N ASP A 501 -44.74 10.43 -21.87
CA ASP A 501 -45.76 10.89 -20.92
C ASP A 501 -45.18 11.25 -19.54
N GLY A 502 -43.84 11.20 -19.40
CA GLY A 502 -43.13 11.53 -18.17
C GLY A 502 -43.06 10.41 -17.14
N LYS A 503 -43.65 9.23 -17.40
CA LYS A 503 -43.53 8.06 -16.51
C LYS A 503 -42.19 7.39 -16.66
N THR A 504 -41.66 6.88 -15.55
CA THR A 504 -40.50 5.99 -15.55
C THR A 504 -40.97 4.55 -15.69
N VAL A 505 -40.35 3.80 -16.59
CA VAL A 505 -40.50 2.34 -16.71
C VAL A 505 -39.21 1.71 -16.19
N GLU A 506 -39.34 0.99 -15.09
CA GLU A 506 -38.28 0.13 -14.55
C GLU A 506 -38.13 -1.09 -15.47
N THR A 507 -36.89 -1.41 -15.84
CA THR A 507 -36.59 -2.63 -16.60
C THR A 507 -35.80 -3.59 -15.74
N ALA A 508 -36.14 -4.88 -15.80
CA ALA A 508 -35.37 -5.90 -15.09
C ALA A 508 -34.15 -6.30 -15.93
N SER A 509 -33.05 -6.66 -15.24
CA SER A 509 -31.83 -7.23 -15.83
C SER A 509 -32.10 -8.60 -16.50
N THR A 510 -32.71 -8.58 -17.68
CA THR A 510 -32.97 -9.78 -18.50
C THR A 510 -31.75 -10.14 -19.36
N ALA A 511 -31.85 -11.16 -20.22
CA ALA A 511 -30.73 -11.74 -20.97
C ALA A 511 -29.79 -10.68 -21.62
N PRO A 512 -28.48 -10.96 -21.77
CA PRO A 512 -27.52 -10.00 -22.32
C PRO A 512 -27.96 -9.50 -23.69
N THR A 513 -27.86 -8.18 -23.90
CA THR A 513 -28.17 -7.52 -25.16
C THR A 513 -26.88 -7.02 -25.81
N VAL A 514 -26.82 -7.11 -27.14
CA VAL A 514 -25.74 -6.47 -27.90
C VAL A 514 -26.09 -4.98 -27.98
N SER A 515 -25.35 -4.15 -27.23
CA SER A 515 -25.66 -2.72 -27.10
C SER A 515 -25.24 -1.94 -28.36
N THR A 516 -24.09 -2.28 -28.94
CA THR A 516 -23.58 -1.72 -30.20
C THR A 516 -22.64 -2.70 -30.89
N ALA A 517 -22.83 -2.93 -32.19
CA ALA A 517 -21.88 -3.64 -33.05
C ALA A 517 -21.68 -2.84 -34.35
N THR A 518 -20.46 -2.39 -34.61
CA THR A 518 -20.10 -1.69 -35.85
C THR A 518 -19.00 -2.48 -36.53
N ALA A 519 -19.19 -2.83 -37.81
CA ALA A 519 -18.17 -3.54 -38.59
C ALA A 519 -17.97 -2.87 -39.95
N THR A 520 -16.72 -2.64 -40.32
CA THR A 520 -16.30 -2.17 -41.64
C THR A 520 -15.52 -3.30 -42.31
N VAL A 521 -15.97 -3.75 -43.47
CA VAL A 521 -15.29 -4.79 -44.27
C VAL A 521 -14.82 -4.19 -45.59
N ARG A 522 -13.56 -4.40 -45.93
CA ARG A 522 -12.96 -4.05 -47.22
C ARG A 522 -12.35 -5.30 -47.85
N LEU A 523 -12.62 -5.47 -49.15
CA LEU A 523 -12.04 -6.53 -49.98
C LEU A 523 -11.17 -5.88 -51.04
N THR A 524 -9.92 -6.32 -51.15
CA THR A 524 -8.98 -5.82 -52.17
C THR A 524 -8.93 -6.80 -53.34
N SER A 525 -9.31 -6.34 -54.53
CA SER A 525 -9.23 -7.14 -55.76
C SER A 525 -7.78 -7.27 -56.25
N MET A 526 -7.26 -8.49 -56.37
CA MET A 526 -6.07 -8.74 -57.18
C MET A 526 -6.47 -8.70 -58.67
N MET A 527 -6.31 -7.55 -59.33
CA MET A 527 -6.22 -7.52 -60.78
C MET A 527 -4.95 -8.27 -61.20
N ARG A 528 -5.07 -9.55 -61.56
CA ARG A 528 -4.05 -10.24 -62.36
C ARG A 528 -3.98 -9.55 -63.71
N SER A 529 -2.93 -8.77 -63.96
CA SER A 529 -2.55 -8.44 -65.34
C SER A 529 -2.15 -9.76 -66.03
N ILE A 530 -3.06 -10.33 -66.80
CA ILE A 530 -2.73 -11.41 -67.73
C ILE A 530 -1.75 -10.81 -68.75
N PRO A 531 -0.51 -11.32 -68.88
CA PRO A 531 0.34 -10.88 -69.97
C PRO A 531 -0.33 -11.32 -71.27
N ARG A 532 -0.67 -10.36 -72.15
CA ARG A 532 -0.99 -10.67 -73.53
C ARG A 532 0.23 -11.39 -74.13
N ARG A 533 0.10 -12.68 -74.44
CA ARG A 533 0.98 -13.36 -75.39
C ARG A 533 0.89 -12.59 -76.70
N SER A 534 1.96 -11.91 -77.08
CA SER A 534 2.17 -11.45 -78.46
C SER A 534 3.07 -12.45 -79.17
N GLY A 535 2.54 -13.02 -80.26
CA GLY A 535 3.29 -13.55 -81.41
C GLY A 535 4.12 -14.79 -81.16
#